data_AF-A0A0Q6L2Z4-F1
#
_entry.id   AF-A0A0Q6L2Z4-F1
#
_cell.length_a   1.000
_cell.length_b   1.000
_cell.length_c   1.000
_cell.angle_alpha   90.00
_cell.angle_beta   90.00
_cell.angle_gamma   90.00
#
_symmetry.space_group_name_H-M   'P 1'
#
loop_
_entity.id
_entity.type
_entity.pdbx_description
1 polymer ?
#
loop_
_entity_poly.entity_id
_entity_poly.type
_entity_poly.pdbx_seq_one_letter_code
_entity_poly.pdbx_strand_id
1 'polypeptide(L)'
;MDWGGPFFVLAIIAMSTGGWVVNNWIRAKHGYAPSDDWGNTDDPEARRHMKLLVNENEKLVGKVSRLEERIAVLERIATDPAERTARDIDALR
;
A
#
# COMPACT_ATOMS: atom_id res chain seq x y z
N MET A 1 34.27 41.50 -2.73
CA MET A 1 33.03 40.77 -2.38
C MET A 1 33.16 40.41 -0.92
N ASP A 2 32.45 41.09 -0.03
CA ASP A 2 32.48 40.75 1.40
C ASP A 2 31.75 39.41 1.60
N TRP A 3 32.49 38.38 2.00
CA TRP A 3 32.04 37.00 2.21
C TRP A 3 31.13 36.82 3.45
N GLY A 4 30.33 37.82 3.75
CA GLY A 4 29.36 37.84 4.85
C GLY A 4 28.32 38.96 4.75
N GLY A 5 28.27 39.70 3.64
CA GLY A 5 27.32 40.78 3.44
C GLY A 5 25.90 40.29 3.05
N PRO A 6 24.86 41.13 3.18
CA PRO A 6 23.48 40.78 2.81
C PRO A 6 23.33 40.22 1.39
N PHE A 7 24.16 40.68 0.45
CA PHE A 7 24.21 40.18 -0.92
C PHE A 7 24.59 38.69 -1.01
N PHE A 8 25.51 38.22 -0.17
CA PHE A 8 25.91 36.81 -0.15
C PHE A 8 24.75 35.92 0.33
N VAL A 9 24.03 36.36 1.37
CA VAL A 9 22.83 35.67 1.88
C VAL A 9 21.72 35.62 0.83
N LEU A 10 21.46 36.75 0.15
CA LEU A 10 20.47 36.81 -0.92
C LEU A 10 20.85 35.91 -2.11
N ALA A 11 22.14 35.84 -2.46
CA ALA A 11 22.61 34.96 -3.52
C ALA A 11 22.38 33.48 -3.18
N ILE A 12 22.65 33.06 -1.94
CA ILE A 12 22.36 31.69 -1.48
C ILE A 12 20.86 31.39 -1.57
N ILE A 13 20.01 32.28 -1.05
CA ILE A 13 18.55 32.10 -1.10
C ILE A 13 18.09 31.97 -2.56
N ALA A 14 18.54 32.86 -3.45
CA ALA A 14 18.19 32.82 -4.86
C ALA A 14 18.65 31.51 -5.53
N MET A 15 19.84 31.00 -5.22
CA MET A 15 20.33 29.72 -5.74
C MET A 15 19.53 28.54 -5.19
N SER A 16 19.19 28.53 -3.90
CA SER A 16 18.39 27.46 -3.29
C SER A 16 16.96 27.41 -3.86
N THR A 17 16.30 28.57 -3.96
CA THR A 17 14.96 28.66 -4.56
C THR A 17 15.00 28.35 -6.05
N GLY A 18 16.00 28.85 -6.78
CA GLY A 18 16.19 28.57 -8.20
C GLY A 18 16.43 27.09 -8.48
N GLY A 19 17.27 26.43 -7.66
CA GLY A 19 17.52 24.99 -7.74
C GLY A 19 16.25 24.17 -7.54
N TRP A 20 15.40 24.54 -6.58
CA TRP A 20 14.11 23.88 -6.37
C TRP A 20 13.16 24.05 -7.56
N VAL A 21 13.03 25.28 -8.11
CA VAL A 21 12.19 25.56 -9.27
C VAL A 21 12.65 24.77 -10.50
N VAL A 22 13.96 24.75 -10.78
CA VAL A 22 14.53 24.00 -11.91
C VAL A 22 14.30 22.51 -11.74
N ASN A 23 14.53 21.95 -10.55
CA ASN A 23 14.26 20.54 -10.26
C ASN A 23 12.79 20.19 -10.48
N ASN A 24 11.87 21.05 -10.03
CA ASN A 24 10.44 20.84 -10.23
C ASN A 24 10.02 20.98 -11.70
N TRP A 25 10.63 21.91 -12.44
CA TRP A 25 10.41 22.08 -13.88
C TRP A 25 10.87 20.87 -14.69
N ILE A 26 12.05 20.32 -14.37
CA ILE A 26 12.55 19.10 -14.99
C ILE A 26 11.58 17.94 -14.71
N ARG A 27 11.15 17.75 -13.46
CA ARG A 27 10.19 16.69 -13.12
C ARG A 27 8.86 16.83 -13.86
N ALA A 28 8.30 18.04 -13.89
CA ALA A 28 7.05 18.33 -14.61
C ALA A 28 7.17 18.04 -16.12
N LYS A 29 8.31 18.39 -16.74
CA LYS A 29 8.57 18.10 -18.17
C LYS A 29 8.75 16.60 -18.45
N HIS A 30 9.28 15.84 -17.51
CA HIS A 30 9.50 14.39 -17.63
C HIS A 30 8.30 13.56 -17.14
N GLY A 31 7.19 14.19 -16.74
CA GLY A 31 5.98 13.50 -16.32
C GLY A 31 6.02 12.94 -14.89
N TYR A 32 7.02 13.31 -14.09
CA TYR A 32 7.00 13.03 -12.65
C TYR A 32 6.09 14.02 -11.94
N ALA A 33 5.31 13.54 -10.99
CA ALA A 33 4.48 14.42 -10.18
C ALA A 33 5.36 15.47 -9.44
N PRO A 34 4.90 16.73 -9.34
CA PRO A 34 5.60 17.76 -8.57
C PRO A 34 5.77 17.31 -7.12
N SER A 35 6.94 17.57 -6.52
CA SER A 35 7.10 17.35 -5.08
C SER A 35 6.68 18.60 -4.31
N ASP A 36 6.11 18.41 -3.13
CA ASP A 36 5.92 19.49 -2.16
C ASP A 36 7.28 19.94 -1.56
N ASP A 37 7.23 20.97 -0.71
CA ASP A 37 8.39 21.54 -0.02
C ASP A 37 9.06 20.56 0.97
N TRP A 38 8.46 19.38 1.20
CA TRP A 38 8.96 18.31 2.06
C TRP A 38 9.37 17.05 1.30
N GLY A 39 9.38 17.10 -0.04
CA GLY A 39 9.80 16.01 -0.91
C GLY A 39 8.73 14.95 -1.17
N ASN A 40 7.50 15.12 -0.68
CA ASN A 40 6.40 14.22 -1.01
C ASN A 40 5.93 14.49 -2.43
N THR A 41 5.75 13.42 -3.20
CA THR A 41 5.27 13.49 -4.57
C THR A 41 3.83 13.01 -4.60
N ASP A 42 2.89 13.87 -5.01
CA ASP A 42 1.49 13.46 -5.16
C ASP A 42 1.26 12.88 -6.55
N ASP A 43 1.56 11.58 -6.70
CA ASP A 43 1.29 10.86 -7.94
C ASP A 43 -0.16 10.31 -7.98
N PRO A 44 -1.04 10.85 -8.85
CA PRO A 44 -2.40 10.38 -8.98
C PRO A 44 -2.49 8.92 -9.44
N GLU A 45 -1.51 8.43 -10.19
CA GLU A 45 -1.46 7.05 -10.65
C GLU A 45 -1.12 6.10 -9.50
N ALA A 46 -0.07 6.38 -8.72
CA ALA A 46 0.23 5.65 -7.49
C ALA A 46 -0.97 5.63 -6.52
N ARG A 47 -1.69 6.74 -6.37
CA ARG A 47 -2.92 6.79 -5.54
C ARG A 47 -4.03 5.89 -6.09
N ARG A 48 -4.22 5.85 -7.41
CA ARG A 48 -5.17 4.94 -8.07
C ARG A 48 -4.77 3.47 -7.86
N HIS A 49 -3.51 3.13 -8.06
CA HIS A 49 -3.00 1.78 -7.81
C HIS A 49 -3.19 1.35 -6.37
N MET A 50 -2.88 2.24 -5.41
CA MET A 50 -3.11 1.98 -3.99
C MET A 50 -4.58 1.68 -3.69
N LYS A 51 -5.51 2.45 -4.26
CA LYS A 51 -6.95 2.21 -4.11
C LYS A 51 -7.39 0.85 -4.68
N LEU A 52 -6.84 0.46 -5.84
CA LEU A 52 -7.11 -0.85 -6.45
C LEU A 52 -6.59 -1.99 -5.56
N LEU A 53 -5.36 -1.87 -5.04
CA LEU A 53 -4.78 -2.86 -4.13
C LEU A 53 -5.57 -3.00 -2.83
N VAL A 54 -6.04 -1.89 -2.26
CA VAL A 54 -6.90 -1.92 -1.07
C VAL A 54 -8.20 -2.68 -1.34
N ASN A 55 -8.85 -2.43 -2.48
CA ASN A 55 -10.08 -3.13 -2.86
C ASN A 55 -9.84 -4.64 -3.10
N GLU A 56 -8.73 -4.97 -3.75
CA GLU A 56 -8.35 -6.37 -3.97
C GLU A 56 -8.05 -7.09 -2.66
N ASN A 57 -7.36 -6.42 -1.73
CA ASN A 57 -7.08 -6.95 -0.40
C ASN A 57 -8.37 -7.22 0.37
N GLU A 58 -9.32 -6.27 0.40
CA GLU A 58 -10.63 -6.46 1.03
C GLU A 58 -11.38 -7.68 0.45
N LYS A 59 -11.36 -7.84 -0.87
CA LYS A 59 -11.94 -9.01 -1.55
C LYS A 59 -11.25 -10.31 -1.16
N LEU A 60 -9.92 -10.32 -1.05
CA LEU A 60 -9.14 -11.49 -0.64
C LEU A 60 -9.42 -11.86 0.82
N VAL A 61 -9.42 -10.89 1.72
CA VAL A 61 -9.76 -11.09 3.14
C VAL A 61 -11.16 -11.70 3.27
N GLY A 62 -12.15 -11.18 2.54
CA GLY A 62 -13.49 -11.77 2.55
C GLY A 62 -13.56 -13.19 1.98
N LYS A 63 -12.68 -13.56 1.03
CA LYS A 63 -12.57 -14.95 0.56
C LYS A 63 -11.92 -15.84 1.62
N VAL A 64 -10.86 -15.37 2.28
CA VAL A 64 -10.17 -16.10 3.34
C VAL A 64 -11.12 -16.38 4.50
N SER A 65 -11.87 -15.38 4.96
CA SER A 65 -12.87 -15.55 6.03
C SER A 65 -13.91 -16.63 5.70
N ARG A 66 -14.44 -16.65 4.47
CA ARG A 66 -15.36 -17.74 4.04
C ARG A 66 -14.70 -19.11 3.98
N LEU A 67 -13.42 -19.18 3.64
CA LEU A 67 -12.68 -20.44 3.66
C LEU A 67 -12.45 -20.90 5.09
N GLU A 68 -12.11 -20.00 6.01
CA GLU A 68 -11.96 -20.29 7.43
C GLU A 68 -13.26 -20.85 8.03
N GLU A 69 -14.42 -20.25 7.74
CA GLU A 69 -15.72 -20.78 8.18
C GLU A 69 -15.95 -22.22 7.68
N ARG A 70 -15.64 -22.50 6.42
CA ARG A 70 -15.79 -23.84 5.84
C ARG A 70 -14.80 -24.83 6.45
N ILE A 71 -13.57 -24.41 6.71
CA ILE A 71 -12.56 -25.23 7.35
C ILE A 71 -12.99 -25.56 8.78
N ALA A 72 -13.54 -24.60 9.53
CA ALA A 72 -14.05 -24.85 10.88
C ALA A 72 -15.20 -25.88 10.87
N VAL A 73 -16.09 -25.81 9.88
CA VAL A 73 -17.13 -26.84 9.69
C VAL A 73 -16.53 -28.20 9.36
N LEU A 74 -15.52 -28.25 8.48
CA LEU A 74 -14.83 -29.50 8.13
C LEU A 74 -14.08 -30.10 9.33
N GLU A 75 -13.41 -29.27 10.13
CA GLU A 75 -12.74 -29.67 11.36
C GLU A 75 -13.75 -30.26 12.35
N ARG A 76 -14.91 -29.61 12.51
CA ARG A 76 -16.00 -30.13 13.34
C ARG A 76 -16.47 -31.50 12.86
N ILE A 77 -16.73 -31.70 11.57
CA ILE A 77 -17.16 -32.99 11.00
C ILE A 77 -16.09 -34.06 11.20
N ALA A 78 -14.83 -33.72 10.92
CA ALA A 78 -13.72 -34.67 11.06
C ALA A 78 -13.50 -35.12 12.51
N THR A 79 -13.83 -34.25 13.48
CA THR A 79 -13.62 -34.49 14.92
C THR A 79 -14.89 -34.97 15.62
N ASP A 80 -16.05 -34.98 14.95
CA ASP A 80 -17.33 -35.38 15.56
C ASP A 80 -17.34 -36.90 15.84
N PRO A 81 -17.47 -37.32 17.12
CA PRO A 81 -17.57 -38.74 17.47
C PRO A 81 -18.77 -39.44 16.82
N ALA A 82 -19.84 -38.73 16.45
CA ALA A 82 -20.99 -39.31 15.75
C ALA A 82 -20.64 -39.86 14.36
N GLU A 83 -19.75 -39.18 13.61
CA GLU A 83 -19.27 -39.62 12.30
C GLU A 83 -18.45 -40.92 12.40
N ARG A 84 -17.72 -41.09 13.50
CA ARG A 84 -16.98 -42.32 13.81
C ARG A 84 -17.93 -43.46 14.16
N THR A 85 -18.91 -43.21 15.03
CA THR A 85 -19.91 -44.21 15.39
C THR A 85 -20.77 -44.64 14.20
N ALA A 86 -21.15 -43.71 13.30
CA ALA A 86 -21.86 -44.03 12.07
C ALA A 86 -21.04 -44.95 11.15
N ARG A 87 -19.73 -44.66 10.99
CA ARG A 87 -18.81 -45.54 10.25
C ARG A 87 -18.64 -46.91 10.89
N ASP A 88 -18.54 -46.97 12.21
CA ASP A 88 -18.43 -48.23 12.96
C ASP A 88 -19.71 -49.09 12.81
N ILE A 89 -20.89 -48.46 12.75
CA ILE A 89 -22.18 -49.15 12.51
C ILE A 89 -22.27 -49.70 11.08
N ASP A 90 -21.91 -48.92 10.06
CA ASP A 90 -21.92 -49.38 8.66
C ASP A 90 -20.93 -50.53 8.43
N ALA A 91 -19.79 -50.57 9.15
CA ALA A 91 -18.82 -51.66 9.06
C ALA A 91 -19.30 -52.99 9.66
N LEU A 92 -20.36 -52.96 10.49
CA LEU A 92 -20.94 -54.13 11.14
C LEU A 92 -22.16 -54.70 10.39
N ARG A 93 -22.55 -54.09 9.28
CA ARG A 93 -23.73 -54.44 8.48
C ARG A 93 -23.35 -55.20 7.22
#